data_AF-A0AA86UYD5-F1
#
_entry.id   AF-A0AA86UYD5-F1
#
_cell.length_a   1.000
_cell.length_b   1.000
_cell.length_c   1.000
_cell.angle_alpha   90.00
_cell.angle_beta   90.00
_cell.angle_gamma   90.00
#
_symmetry.space_group_name_H-M   'P 1'
#
loop_
_entity.id
_entity.type
_entity.pdbx_description
1 polymer ?
#
loop_
_entity_poly.entity_id
_entity_poly.type
_entity_poly.pdbx_seq_one_letter_code
_entity_poly.pdbx_strand_id
1 'polypeptide(L)'
;MEHESKFTIMSRLAQDVFQAKYAKNVNELYKKACELHQQLEIVNSISRSIGIDSNAQTTEQRKKIRDDQITAMQIMTKISDALPIVLKDIRVQQITFEQEVKQQYDKQAYNKKYSSTTPLEEDQLWLRVLPEEMANTLPNIIADCPPAILAKFKELIEKEKKTVPESLVGLLDAAQRSTLMTSMEANSLINSKRCTEKLKSSTLHRSSFVGSMIGSEVKKNEKKD
;
A
#
# COMPACT_ATOMS: atom_id res chain seq x y z
N MET A 1 2.88 -3.02 -53.67
CA MET A 1 2.54 -2.11 -52.55
C MET A 1 2.80 -2.88 -51.28
N GLU A 2 3.75 -2.45 -50.46
CA GLU A 2 3.99 -3.07 -49.15
C GLU A 2 2.79 -2.76 -48.25
N HIS A 3 2.13 -3.81 -47.77
CA HIS A 3 1.08 -3.67 -46.77
C HIS A 3 1.75 -3.39 -45.42
N GLU A 4 1.57 -2.18 -44.89
CA GLU A 4 2.01 -1.88 -43.54
C GLU A 4 1.22 -2.73 -42.52
N SER A 5 1.93 -3.27 -41.52
CA SER A 5 1.30 -4.11 -40.50
C SER A 5 0.35 -3.31 -39.59
N LYS A 6 -0.71 -3.97 -39.07
CA LYS A 6 -1.63 -3.40 -38.07
C LYS A 6 -0.84 -2.79 -36.89
N PHE A 7 0.16 -3.51 -36.42
CA PHE A 7 0.97 -3.10 -35.28
C PHE A 7 1.78 -1.83 -35.56
N THR A 8 2.38 -1.70 -36.74
CA THR A 8 3.15 -0.50 -37.12
C THR A 8 2.25 0.73 -37.17
N ILE A 9 1.05 0.60 -37.75
CA ILE A 9 0.06 1.69 -37.83
C ILE A 9 -0.42 2.09 -36.43
N MET A 10 -0.78 1.11 -35.59
CA MET A 10 -1.21 1.38 -34.22
C MET A 10 -0.10 2.00 -33.38
N SER A 11 1.16 1.61 -33.58
CA SER A 11 2.31 2.21 -32.88
C SER A 11 2.50 3.69 -33.26
N ARG A 12 2.30 4.03 -34.54
CA ARG A 12 2.36 5.42 -34.99
C ARG A 12 1.21 6.25 -34.41
N LEU A 13 -0.01 5.73 -34.48
CA LEU A 13 -1.19 6.36 -33.87
C LEU A 13 -1.01 6.54 -32.36
N ALA A 14 -0.45 5.53 -31.69
CA ALA A 14 -0.13 5.60 -30.27
C ALA A 14 0.80 6.78 -29.97
N GLN A 15 1.88 6.95 -30.74
CA GLN A 15 2.80 8.09 -30.57
C GLN A 15 2.08 9.43 -30.75
N ASP A 16 1.28 9.58 -31.81
CA ASP A 16 0.57 10.82 -32.11
C ASP A 16 -0.43 11.19 -31.01
N VAL A 17 -1.25 10.22 -30.58
CA VAL A 17 -2.23 10.39 -29.50
C VAL A 17 -1.54 10.70 -28.18
N PHE A 18 -0.45 9.99 -27.88
CA PHE A 18 0.29 10.18 -26.63
C PHE A 18 0.86 11.59 -26.55
N GLN A 19 1.56 12.05 -27.58
CA GLN A 19 2.15 13.39 -27.62
C GLN A 19 1.10 14.49 -27.59
N ALA A 20 -0.03 14.31 -28.29
CA ALA A 20 -1.07 15.33 -28.36
C ALA A 20 -1.87 15.51 -27.06
N LYS A 21 -2.06 14.43 -26.26
CA LYS A 21 -3.01 14.45 -25.13
C LYS A 21 -2.43 14.01 -23.80
N TYR A 22 -1.53 13.04 -23.78
CA TYR A 22 -1.14 12.32 -22.57
C TYR A 22 0.22 12.74 -22.02
N ALA A 23 1.17 13.11 -22.89
CA ALA A 23 2.58 13.32 -22.53
C ALA A 23 2.77 14.22 -21.30
N LYS A 24 2.11 15.39 -21.26
CA LYS A 24 2.26 16.33 -20.14
C LYS A 24 1.78 15.73 -18.81
N ASN A 25 0.53 15.27 -18.77
CA ASN A 25 -0.09 14.76 -17.54
C ASN A 25 0.60 13.47 -17.06
N VAL A 26 0.94 12.57 -17.99
CA VAL A 26 1.66 11.33 -17.66
C VAL A 26 3.03 11.66 -17.08
N ASN A 27 3.78 12.59 -17.67
CA ASN A 27 5.07 13.00 -17.12
C ASN A 27 4.95 13.56 -15.71
N GLU A 28 3.92 14.35 -15.42
CA GLU A 28 3.66 14.90 -14.07
C GLU A 28 3.31 13.78 -13.07
N LEU A 29 2.47 12.83 -13.46
CA LEU A 29 2.11 11.69 -12.62
C LEU A 29 3.32 10.79 -12.30
N TYR A 30 4.17 10.50 -13.30
CA TYR A 30 5.38 9.71 -13.10
C TYR A 30 6.38 10.41 -12.18
N LYS A 31 6.63 11.71 -12.38
CA LYS A 31 7.48 12.49 -11.47
C LYS A 31 6.99 12.41 -10.03
N LYS A 32 5.69 12.60 -9.82
CA LYS A 32 5.09 12.51 -8.49
C LYS A 32 5.20 11.10 -7.90
N ALA A 33 5.05 10.05 -8.71
CA ALA A 33 5.26 8.67 -8.26
C ALA A 33 6.71 8.45 -7.80
N CYS A 34 7.69 8.95 -8.57
CA CYS A 34 9.11 8.88 -8.21
C CYS A 34 9.40 9.62 -6.90
N GLU A 35 8.88 10.85 -6.74
CA GLU A 35 9.09 11.64 -5.52
C GLU A 35 8.53 10.93 -4.28
N LEU A 36 7.34 10.35 -4.38
CA LEU A 36 6.73 9.61 -3.28
C LEU A 36 7.48 8.30 -2.98
N HIS A 37 7.99 7.63 -4.01
CA HIS A 37 8.80 6.43 -3.86
C HIS A 37 10.17 6.73 -3.22
N GLN A 38 10.84 7.82 -3.59
CA GLN A 38 12.07 8.28 -2.92
C GLN A 38 11.82 8.60 -1.43
N GLN A 39 10.65 9.15 -1.08
CA GLN A 39 10.28 9.35 0.32
C GLN A 39 10.11 8.03 1.08
N LEU A 40 9.68 6.95 0.41
CA LEU A 40 9.61 5.62 1.01
C LEU A 40 11.01 5.09 1.35
N GLU A 41 12.01 5.34 0.50
CA GLU A 41 13.40 4.98 0.79
C GLU A 41 13.92 5.69 2.04
N ILE A 42 13.55 6.97 2.24
CA ILE A 42 13.88 7.72 3.45
C ILE A 42 13.27 7.05 4.69
N VAL A 43 11.99 6.64 4.63
CA VAL A 43 11.32 5.91 5.73
C VAL A 43 12.04 4.60 6.03
N ASN A 44 12.45 3.86 5.00
CA ASN A 44 13.19 2.61 5.16
C ASN A 44 14.57 2.85 5.80
N SER A 45 15.26 3.92 5.41
CA SER A 45 16.54 4.33 6.01
C SER A 45 16.40 4.68 7.49
N ILE A 46 15.40 5.50 7.83
CA ILE A 46 15.10 5.87 9.23
C ILE A 46 14.79 4.61 10.06
N SER A 47 13.95 3.71 9.52
CA SER A 47 13.56 2.47 10.19
C SER A 47 14.75 1.55 10.46
N ARG A 48 15.70 1.45 9.52
CA ARG A 48 16.95 0.70 9.71
C ARG A 48 17.82 1.35 10.79
N SER A 49 17.96 2.67 10.80
CA SER A 49 18.72 3.39 11.85
C SER A 49 18.14 3.12 13.24
N ILE A 50 16.81 3.19 13.38
CA ILE A 50 16.12 2.89 14.65
C ILE A 50 16.33 1.44 15.08
N GLY A 51 16.28 0.48 14.14
CA GLY A 51 16.51 -0.93 14.42
C GLY A 51 17.91 -1.21 14.98
N ILE A 52 18.92 -0.51 14.44
CA ILE A 52 20.31 -0.58 14.92
C ILE A 52 20.44 0.06 16.31
N ASP A 53 19.77 1.20 16.54
CA ASP A 53 19.82 1.96 17.80
C ASP A 53 18.87 1.42 18.90
N SER A 54 18.25 0.25 18.72
CA SER A 54 17.28 -0.34 19.65
C SER A 54 17.83 -0.62 21.07
N ASN A 55 19.15 -0.53 21.25
CA ASN A 55 19.84 -0.62 22.54
C ASN A 55 20.09 0.75 23.21
N ALA A 56 19.36 1.82 22.83
CA ALA A 56 19.53 3.17 23.35
C ALA A 56 19.59 3.25 24.89
N GLN A 57 20.78 3.58 25.39
CA GLN A 57 21.06 3.60 26.83
C GLN A 57 20.77 4.97 27.45
N THR A 58 20.87 6.06 26.68
CA THR A 58 20.67 7.43 27.19
C THR A 58 19.28 7.99 26.87
N THR A 59 18.83 8.94 27.69
CA THR A 59 17.56 9.67 27.48
C THR A 59 17.55 10.43 26.16
N GLU A 60 18.69 10.98 25.73
CA GLU A 60 18.84 11.71 24.46
C GLU A 60 18.71 10.80 23.24
N GLN A 61 19.31 9.60 23.30
CA GLN A 61 19.15 8.59 22.24
C GLN A 61 17.70 8.14 22.10
N ARG A 62 17.00 7.90 23.23
CA ARG A 62 15.57 7.54 23.21
C ARG A 62 14.69 8.67 22.66
N LYS A 63 15.04 9.93 22.95
CA LYS A 63 14.34 11.10 22.39
C LYS A 63 14.54 11.16 20.87
N LYS A 64 15.79 11.01 20.39
CA LYS A 64 16.09 10.99 18.96
C LYS A 64 15.33 9.87 18.23
N ILE A 65 15.35 8.64 18.75
CA ILE A 65 14.59 7.52 18.17
C ILE A 65 13.10 7.84 18.06
N ARG A 66 12.51 8.46 19.10
CA ARG A 66 11.11 8.86 19.08
C ARG A 66 10.84 9.90 18.01
N ASP A 67 11.68 10.93 17.92
CA ASP A 67 11.53 12.00 16.94
C ASP A 67 11.65 11.44 15.51
N ASP A 68 12.63 10.56 15.27
CA ASP A 68 12.82 9.85 14.00
C ASP A 68 11.62 8.94 13.65
N GLN A 69 11.06 8.22 14.63
CA GLN A 69 9.83 7.42 14.45
C GLN A 69 8.64 8.30 14.05
N ILE A 70 8.48 9.46 14.70
CA ILE A 70 7.41 10.41 14.37
C ILE A 70 7.59 10.93 12.95
N THR A 71 8.81 11.31 12.54
CA THR A 71 9.11 11.74 11.17
C THR A 71 8.79 10.64 10.16
N ALA A 72 9.23 9.40 10.40
CA ALA A 72 8.94 8.26 9.54
C ALA A 72 7.42 8.02 9.41
N MET A 73 6.67 8.08 10.52
CA MET A 73 5.21 7.94 10.50
C MET A 73 4.51 9.05 9.71
N GLN A 74 4.96 10.30 9.85
CA GLN A 74 4.39 11.44 9.13
C GLN A 74 4.62 11.31 7.62
N ILE A 75 5.83 10.90 7.21
CA ILE A 75 6.15 10.64 5.81
C ILE A 75 5.29 9.47 5.30
N MET A 76 5.25 8.36 6.04
CA MET A 76 4.52 7.16 5.64
C MET A 76 3.01 7.41 5.51
N THR A 77 2.44 8.28 6.34
CA THR A 77 1.03 8.70 6.22
C THR A 77 0.79 9.41 4.89
N LYS A 78 1.65 10.38 4.55
CA LYS A 78 1.56 11.11 3.27
C LYS A 78 1.69 10.17 2.08
N ILE A 79 2.64 9.25 2.11
CA ILE A 79 2.83 8.26 1.03
C ILE A 79 1.60 7.35 0.92
N SER A 80 1.09 6.83 2.03
CA SER A 80 -0.07 5.93 2.07
C SER A 80 -1.37 6.58 1.56
N ASP A 81 -1.46 7.90 1.64
CA ASP A 81 -2.59 8.66 1.09
C ASP A 81 -2.40 9.03 -0.38
N ALA A 82 -1.19 9.44 -0.77
CA ALA A 82 -0.95 9.98 -2.11
C ALA A 82 -0.56 8.91 -3.15
N LEU A 83 0.31 7.96 -2.81
CA LEU A 83 0.89 7.03 -3.78
C LEU A 83 -0.15 6.11 -4.43
N PRO A 84 -1.11 5.50 -3.69
CA PRO A 84 -2.17 4.71 -4.31
C PRO A 84 -3.00 5.49 -5.33
N ILE A 85 -3.24 6.77 -5.09
CA ILE A 85 -4.01 7.66 -5.98
C ILE A 85 -3.22 7.90 -7.26
N VAL A 86 -1.93 8.23 -7.15
CA VAL A 86 -1.07 8.47 -8.32
C VAL A 86 -0.95 7.20 -9.17
N LEU A 87 -0.72 6.04 -8.55
CA LEU A 87 -0.68 4.76 -9.26
C LEU A 87 -2.03 4.46 -9.96
N LYS A 88 -3.15 4.73 -9.29
CA LYS A 88 -4.49 4.60 -9.86
C LYS A 88 -4.66 5.49 -11.09
N ASP A 89 -4.29 6.77 -10.99
CA ASP A 89 -4.43 7.72 -12.08
C ASP A 89 -3.58 7.33 -13.28
N ILE A 90 -2.34 6.88 -13.08
CA ILE A 90 -1.48 6.36 -14.15
C ILE A 90 -2.15 5.19 -14.87
N ARG A 91 -2.70 4.22 -14.11
CA ARG A 91 -3.37 3.07 -14.71
C ARG A 91 -4.64 3.45 -15.46
N VAL A 92 -5.42 4.40 -14.95
CA VAL A 92 -6.61 4.91 -15.65
C VAL A 92 -6.21 5.59 -16.96
N GLN A 93 -5.15 6.39 -16.97
CA GLN A 93 -4.63 7.03 -18.18
C GLN A 93 -4.17 5.98 -19.20
N GLN A 94 -3.46 4.95 -18.76
CA GLN A 94 -3.01 3.84 -19.59
C GLN A 94 -4.17 3.10 -20.29
N ILE A 95 -5.18 2.67 -19.52
CA ILE A 95 -6.35 1.97 -20.09
C ILE A 95 -7.08 2.87 -21.09
N THR A 96 -7.27 4.14 -20.73
CA THR A 96 -8.01 5.11 -21.57
C THR A 96 -7.25 5.38 -22.87
N PHE A 97 -5.95 5.58 -22.78
CA PHE A 97 -5.06 5.75 -23.93
C PHE A 97 -5.15 4.57 -24.90
N GLU A 98 -5.02 3.34 -24.42
CA GLU A 98 -5.06 2.17 -25.29
C GLU A 98 -6.42 2.00 -25.97
N GLN A 99 -7.51 2.27 -25.24
CA GLN A 99 -8.86 2.26 -25.79
C GLN A 99 -9.02 3.33 -26.88
N GLU A 100 -8.50 4.54 -26.67
CA GLU A 100 -8.55 5.62 -27.67
C GLU A 100 -7.77 5.26 -28.94
N VAL A 101 -6.56 4.69 -28.81
CA VAL A 101 -5.75 4.27 -29.97
C VAL A 101 -6.47 3.18 -30.76
N LYS A 102 -7.05 2.17 -30.07
CA LYS A 102 -7.85 1.11 -30.69
C LYS A 102 -9.05 1.69 -31.44
N GLN A 103 -9.82 2.58 -30.81
CA GLN A 103 -10.95 3.25 -31.45
C GLN A 103 -10.57 4.09 -32.68
N GLN A 104 -9.43 4.81 -32.62
CA GLN A 104 -8.94 5.59 -33.76
C GLN A 104 -8.48 4.69 -34.90
N TYR A 105 -7.78 3.60 -34.58
CA TYR A 105 -7.38 2.61 -35.57
C TYR A 105 -8.61 2.01 -36.27
N ASP A 106 -9.63 1.57 -35.53
CA ASP A 106 -10.84 0.95 -36.10
C ASP A 106 -11.60 1.92 -37.03
N LYS A 107 -11.68 3.21 -36.67
CA LYS A 107 -12.25 4.26 -37.54
C LYS A 107 -11.47 4.42 -38.85
N GLN A 108 -10.14 4.31 -38.81
CA GLN A 108 -9.29 4.43 -40.01
C GLN A 108 -9.23 3.14 -40.82
N ALA A 109 -9.37 1.98 -40.16
CA ALA A 109 -9.28 0.65 -40.75
C ALA A 109 -10.52 0.27 -41.57
N TYR A 110 -11.66 0.95 -41.38
CA TYR A 110 -12.87 0.76 -42.21
C TYR A 110 -12.58 0.90 -43.73
N ASN A 111 -11.47 1.54 -44.11
CA ASN A 111 -11.07 1.75 -45.51
C ASN A 111 -9.92 0.84 -46.00
N LYS A 112 -9.32 -0.04 -45.17
CA LYS A 112 -8.15 -0.84 -45.57
C LYS A 112 -8.19 -2.27 -45.00
N LYS A 113 -8.12 -3.28 -45.88
CA LYS A 113 -7.94 -4.69 -45.49
C LYS A 113 -6.51 -4.89 -44.97
N TYR A 114 -6.33 -5.07 -43.67
CA TYR A 114 -5.04 -5.41 -43.05
C TYR A 114 -4.94 -6.92 -42.76
N SER A 115 -3.76 -7.50 -42.95
CA SER A 115 -3.51 -8.96 -42.99
C SER A 115 -2.89 -9.56 -41.72
N SER A 116 -2.82 -8.83 -40.60
CA SER A 116 -2.19 -9.32 -39.37
C SER A 116 -3.21 -9.61 -38.27
N THR A 117 -3.22 -10.86 -37.81
CA THR A 117 -4.08 -11.41 -36.75
C THR A 117 -3.40 -11.47 -35.38
N THR A 118 -2.15 -11.01 -35.25
CA THR A 118 -1.44 -11.09 -33.97
C THR A 118 -2.14 -10.20 -32.94
N PRO A 119 -2.64 -10.76 -31.82
CA PRO A 119 -3.23 -9.98 -30.76
C PRO A 119 -2.19 -9.05 -30.15
N LEU A 120 -2.59 -7.81 -29.83
CA LEU A 120 -1.75 -6.93 -29.03
C LEU A 120 -1.81 -7.38 -27.57
N GLU A 121 -0.65 -7.49 -26.96
CA GLU A 121 -0.53 -7.78 -25.53
C GLU A 121 -0.99 -6.59 -24.70
N GLU A 122 -1.31 -6.86 -23.43
CA GLU A 122 -1.64 -5.81 -22.46
C GLU A 122 -0.49 -4.80 -22.36
N ASP A 123 -0.83 -3.51 -22.33
CA ASP A 123 0.09 -2.40 -22.10
C ASP A 123 1.17 -2.19 -23.20
N GLN A 124 1.14 -2.98 -24.26
CA GLN A 124 2.19 -3.00 -25.29
C GLN A 124 2.33 -1.65 -26.02
N LEU A 125 1.22 -0.94 -26.26
CA LEU A 125 1.26 0.36 -26.94
C LEU A 125 1.74 1.45 -25.99
N TRP A 126 1.32 1.37 -24.73
CA TRP A 126 1.73 2.30 -23.69
C TRP A 126 3.24 2.24 -23.43
N LEU A 127 3.79 1.04 -23.24
CA LEU A 127 5.22 0.85 -23.01
C LEU A 127 6.10 1.34 -24.17
N ARG A 128 5.55 1.38 -25.39
CA ARG A 128 6.28 1.81 -26.59
C ARG A 128 6.37 3.32 -26.76
N VAL A 129 5.40 4.06 -26.20
CA VAL A 129 5.37 5.54 -26.28
C VAL A 129 6.01 6.20 -25.06
N LEU A 130 6.16 5.45 -23.97
CA LEU A 130 6.87 5.93 -22.79
C LEU A 130 8.37 6.04 -23.03
N PRO A 131 9.03 7.05 -22.45
CA PRO A 131 10.48 7.04 -22.31
C PRO A 131 10.95 5.77 -21.57
N GLU A 132 12.10 5.23 -21.97
CA GLU A 132 12.64 3.98 -21.41
C GLU A 132 12.81 4.04 -19.88
N GLU A 133 13.23 5.18 -19.36
CA GLU A 133 13.34 5.43 -17.92
C GLU A 133 11.99 5.23 -17.21
N MET A 134 10.90 5.71 -17.80
CA MET A 134 9.56 5.60 -17.22
C MET A 134 9.00 4.18 -17.31
N ALA A 135 9.27 3.48 -18.42
CA ALA A 135 8.80 2.11 -18.63
C ALA A 135 9.30 1.15 -17.54
N ASN A 136 10.52 1.35 -17.03
CA ASN A 136 11.09 0.55 -15.95
C ASN A 136 10.72 1.05 -14.55
N THR A 137 10.31 2.31 -14.42
CA THR A 137 10.09 2.94 -13.12
C THR A 137 8.85 2.39 -12.40
N LEU A 138 7.72 2.28 -13.09
CA LEU A 138 6.47 1.88 -12.44
C LEU A 138 6.50 0.45 -11.86
N PRO A 139 7.00 -0.55 -12.60
CA PRO A 139 7.16 -1.90 -12.07
C PRO A 139 8.02 -1.94 -10.80
N ASN A 140 9.12 -1.17 -10.76
CA ASN A 140 9.98 -1.08 -9.59
C ASN A 140 9.26 -0.44 -8.40
N ILE A 141 8.56 0.68 -8.61
CA ILE A 141 7.76 1.33 -7.57
C ILE A 141 6.73 0.34 -6.99
N ILE A 142 6.04 -0.42 -7.84
CA ILE A 142 5.03 -1.40 -7.42
C ILE A 142 5.67 -2.56 -6.65
N ALA A 143 6.83 -3.04 -7.08
CA ALA A 143 7.55 -4.13 -6.40
C ALA A 143 8.01 -3.73 -4.98
N ASP A 144 8.43 -2.48 -4.80
CA ASP A 144 8.94 -1.97 -3.53
C ASP A 144 7.83 -1.38 -2.63
N CYS A 145 6.59 -1.32 -3.11
CA CYS A 145 5.48 -0.76 -2.35
C CYS A 145 5.06 -1.66 -1.17
N PRO A 146 4.83 -1.08 0.02
CA PRO A 146 4.23 -1.79 1.14
C PRO A 146 2.86 -2.40 0.79
N PRO A 147 2.52 -3.59 1.33
CA PRO A 147 1.26 -4.28 1.02
C PRO A 147 0.00 -3.44 1.22
N ALA A 148 -0.03 -2.57 2.25
CA ALA A 148 -1.17 -1.71 2.52
C ALA A 148 -1.42 -0.67 1.41
N ILE A 149 -0.35 -0.15 0.79
CA ILE A 149 -0.43 0.79 -0.34
C ILE A 149 -0.96 0.07 -1.57
N LEU A 150 -0.44 -1.13 -1.86
CA LEU A 150 -0.88 -1.96 -2.97
C LEU A 150 -2.35 -2.40 -2.83
N ALA A 151 -2.77 -2.76 -1.61
CA ALA A 151 -4.16 -3.10 -1.32
C ALA A 151 -5.11 -1.91 -1.57
N LYS A 152 -4.73 -0.70 -1.10
CA LYS A 152 -5.50 0.53 -1.35
C LYS A 152 -5.53 0.91 -2.82
N PHE A 153 -4.42 0.74 -3.53
CA PHE A 153 -4.36 0.93 -4.99
C PHE A 153 -5.34 0.00 -5.72
N LYS A 154 -5.34 -1.29 -5.37
CA LYS A 154 -6.28 -2.28 -5.93
C LYS A 154 -7.73 -1.86 -5.69
N GLU A 155 -8.08 -1.50 -4.45
CA GLU A 155 -9.43 -1.04 -4.09
C GLU A 155 -9.87 0.19 -4.91
N LEU A 156 -8.95 1.15 -5.13
CA LEU A 156 -9.24 2.34 -5.92
C LEU A 156 -9.50 2.02 -7.39
N ILE A 157 -8.76 1.08 -7.99
CA ILE A 157 -8.97 0.65 -9.39
C ILE A 157 -10.30 -0.09 -9.55
N GLU A 158 -10.63 -0.97 -8.61
CA GLU A 158 -11.90 -1.71 -8.61
C GLU A 158 -13.11 -0.75 -8.48
N LYS A 159 -13.00 0.31 -7.68
CA LYS A 159 -14.03 1.37 -7.57
C LYS A 159 -14.27 2.10 -8.88
N GLU A 160 -13.24 2.32 -9.69
CA GLU A 160 -13.34 2.92 -11.04
C GLU A 160 -13.90 1.93 -12.08
N LYS A 161 -14.24 0.69 -11.68
CA LYS A 161 -14.68 -0.41 -12.55
C LYS A 161 -13.68 -0.69 -13.67
N LYS A 162 -12.39 -0.54 -13.37
CA LYS A 162 -11.28 -0.84 -14.27
C LYS A 162 -10.62 -2.14 -13.86
N THR A 163 -10.02 -2.84 -14.82
CA THR A 163 -9.31 -4.08 -14.58
C THR A 163 -7.87 -3.81 -14.16
N VAL A 164 -7.44 -4.52 -13.12
CA VAL A 164 -6.03 -4.61 -12.75
C VAL A 164 -5.29 -5.42 -13.83
N PRO A 165 -4.03 -5.08 -14.17
CA PRO A 165 -3.23 -5.91 -15.08
C PRO A 165 -3.13 -7.35 -14.59
N GLU A 166 -3.25 -8.32 -15.50
CA GLU A 166 -3.19 -9.74 -15.13
C GLU A 166 -1.86 -10.08 -14.45
N SER A 167 -0.78 -9.45 -14.92
CA SER A 167 0.56 -9.55 -14.36
C SER A 167 0.66 -9.10 -12.90
N LEU A 168 -0.25 -8.24 -12.42
CA LEU A 168 -0.25 -7.69 -11.07
C LEU A 168 -1.29 -8.34 -10.14
N VAL A 169 -2.28 -9.07 -10.68
CA VAL A 169 -3.38 -9.64 -9.88
C VAL A 169 -2.86 -10.47 -8.71
N GLY A 170 -1.92 -11.39 -8.95
CA GLY A 170 -1.36 -12.26 -7.90
C GLY A 170 -0.66 -11.47 -6.78
N LEU A 171 0.08 -10.43 -7.15
CA LEU A 171 0.77 -9.55 -6.20
C LEU A 171 -0.23 -8.74 -5.36
N LEU A 172 -1.22 -8.11 -6.00
CA LEU A 172 -2.20 -7.28 -5.30
C LEU A 172 -3.12 -8.11 -4.41
N ASP A 173 -3.48 -9.33 -4.83
CA ASP A 173 -4.24 -10.28 -4.01
C ASP A 173 -3.46 -10.69 -2.75
N ALA A 174 -2.17 -10.98 -2.90
CA ALA A 174 -1.31 -11.30 -1.77
C ALA A 174 -1.20 -10.11 -0.80
N ALA A 175 -1.04 -8.89 -1.34
CA ALA A 175 -0.95 -7.67 -0.56
C ALA A 175 -2.23 -7.38 0.24
N GLN A 176 -3.40 -7.56 -0.39
CA GLN A 176 -4.70 -7.41 0.26
C GLN A 176 -4.88 -8.43 1.40
N ARG A 177 -4.54 -9.71 1.17
CA ARG A 177 -4.58 -10.75 2.21
C ARG A 177 -3.67 -10.41 3.40
N SER A 178 -2.44 -10.00 3.13
CA SER A 178 -1.47 -9.62 4.18
C SER A 178 -1.96 -8.46 5.04
N THR A 179 -2.61 -7.47 4.43
CA THR A 179 -3.14 -6.28 5.13
C THR A 179 -4.33 -6.64 6.03
N LEU A 180 -5.20 -7.55 5.58
CA LEU A 180 -6.30 -8.06 6.40
C LEU A 180 -5.78 -8.83 7.63
N MET A 181 -4.77 -9.67 7.45
CA MET A 181 -4.19 -10.46 8.56
C MET A 181 -3.54 -9.58 9.62
N THR A 182 -2.73 -8.60 9.24
CA THR A 182 -2.09 -7.67 10.20
C THR A 182 -3.11 -6.83 10.97
N SER A 183 -4.21 -6.41 10.33
CA SER A 183 -5.33 -5.75 11.02
C SER A 183 -6.03 -6.68 12.02
N MET A 184 -6.22 -7.96 11.66
CA MET A 184 -6.80 -8.97 12.56
C MET A 184 -5.89 -9.30 13.75
N GLU A 185 -4.58 -9.42 13.54
CA GLU A 185 -3.59 -9.66 14.59
C GLU A 185 -3.48 -8.46 15.55
N ALA A 186 -3.47 -7.23 15.02
CA ALA A 186 -3.50 -6.02 15.83
C ALA A 186 -4.78 -5.94 16.69
N ASN A 187 -5.94 -6.26 16.11
CA ASN A 187 -7.21 -6.31 16.84
C ASN A 187 -7.25 -7.43 17.89
N SER A 188 -6.69 -8.59 17.58
CA SER A 188 -6.54 -9.71 18.53
C SER A 188 -5.66 -9.32 19.72
N LEU A 189 -4.52 -8.65 19.47
CA LEU A 189 -3.62 -8.15 20.51
C LEU A 189 -4.26 -7.04 21.36
N ILE A 190 -5.05 -6.14 20.77
CA ILE A 190 -5.78 -5.11 21.51
C ILE A 190 -6.85 -5.77 22.41
N ASN A 191 -7.58 -6.76 21.89
CA ASN A 191 -8.60 -7.48 22.65
C ASN A 191 -8.00 -8.34 23.76
N SER A 192 -6.84 -8.97 23.53
CA SER A 192 -6.15 -9.74 24.57
C SER A 192 -5.61 -8.83 25.67
N LYS A 193 -5.03 -7.66 25.33
CA LYS A 193 -4.61 -6.64 26.30
C LYS A 193 -5.78 -6.13 27.13
N ARG A 194 -6.91 -5.78 26.51
CA ARG A 194 -8.15 -5.37 27.22
C ARG A 194 -8.70 -6.47 28.15
N CYS A 195 -8.59 -7.73 27.74
CA CYS A 195 -9.00 -8.87 28.55
C CYS A 195 -8.09 -9.04 29.79
N THR A 196 -6.78 -8.88 29.61
CA THR A 196 -5.81 -8.93 30.72
C THR A 196 -5.90 -7.74 31.68
N GLU A 197 -6.25 -6.53 31.20
CA GLU A 197 -6.49 -5.37 32.06
C GLU A 197 -7.79 -5.50 32.88
N LYS A 198 -8.86 -6.06 32.31
CA LYS A 198 -10.09 -6.39 33.06
C LYS A 198 -9.86 -7.48 34.12
N LEU A 199 -8.97 -8.44 33.87
CA LEU A 199 -8.60 -9.46 34.86
C LEU A 199 -7.78 -8.88 36.02
N LYS A 200 -6.93 -7.87 35.76
CA LYS A 200 -6.20 -7.12 36.79
C LYS A 200 -7.08 -6.16 37.58
N SER A 201 -8.09 -5.54 36.96
CA SER A 201 -9.03 -4.65 37.67
C SER A 201 -10.08 -5.40 38.49
N SER A 202 -10.34 -6.68 38.18
CA SER A 202 -11.27 -7.53 38.93
C SER A 202 -10.61 -8.28 40.10
N THR A 203 -9.28 -8.29 40.19
CA THR A 203 -8.54 -8.84 41.34
C THR A 203 -8.36 -7.84 42.51
N LEU A 204 -8.71 -6.56 42.31
CA LEU A 204 -8.57 -5.50 43.32
C LEU A 204 -9.84 -5.21 44.14
N HIS A 205 -10.94 -5.95 43.95
CA HIS A 205 -12.21 -5.72 44.67
C HIS A 205 -12.76 -6.92 45.46
N ARG A 206 -11.90 -7.86 45.91
CA ARG A 206 -12.29 -8.87 46.91
C ARG A 206 -11.24 -9.03 48.00
N SER A 207 -11.13 -8.04 48.90
CA SER A 207 -10.73 -8.27 50.31
C SER A 207 -11.01 -7.04 51.18
N SER A 208 -12.27 -6.64 51.31
CA SER A 208 -12.68 -5.74 52.40
C SER A 208 -14.13 -5.98 52.82
N PHE A 209 -14.53 -7.22 53.10
CA PHE A 209 -15.77 -7.45 53.84
C PHE A 209 -15.86 -8.89 54.39
N VAL A 210 -15.31 -9.13 55.58
CA VAL A 210 -15.94 -10.03 56.57
C VAL A 210 -15.86 -9.29 57.89
N GLY A 211 -16.99 -8.71 58.29
CA GLY A 211 -17.14 -7.97 59.52
C GLY A 211 -17.12 -8.88 60.74
N SER A 212 -16.62 -8.31 61.84
CA SER A 212 -16.88 -8.75 63.20
C SER A 212 -18.36 -8.98 63.44
N MET A 213 -18.72 -10.11 64.04
CA MET A 213 -19.76 -10.16 65.06
C MET A 213 -19.66 -11.45 65.90
N ILE A 214 -19.85 -11.24 67.22
CA ILE A 214 -20.21 -12.18 68.28
C ILE A 214 -19.07 -12.90 68.99
N GLY A 215 -18.85 -12.47 70.25
CA GLY A 215 -18.08 -13.20 71.24
C GLY A 215 -18.90 -14.29 71.93
N SER A 216 -18.19 -15.17 72.62
CA SER A 216 -18.66 -15.89 73.79
C SER A 216 -17.46 -16.33 74.62
N GLU A 217 -17.65 -16.19 75.93
CA GLU A 217 -16.72 -16.45 77.02
C GLU A 217 -16.09 -17.84 76.98
N VAL A 218 -14.82 -17.96 77.41
CA VAL A 218 -14.40 -18.98 78.39
C VAL A 218 -13.26 -18.42 79.24
N LYS A 219 -13.57 -18.09 80.49
CA LYS A 219 -12.61 -18.16 81.60
C LYS A 219 -12.44 -19.63 81.99
N LYS A 220 -11.20 -20.10 82.13
CA LYS A 220 -10.67 -20.82 83.32
C LYS A 220 -9.36 -21.55 83.01
N ASN A 221 -8.40 -21.34 83.91
CA ASN A 221 -7.40 -22.30 84.43
C ASN A 221 -6.37 -22.88 83.43
N GLU A 222 -5.09 -23.08 83.72
CA GLU A 222 -4.36 -23.21 84.98
C GLU A 222 -2.83 -23.16 84.69
N LYS A 223 -2.06 -22.66 85.67
CA LYS A 223 -0.68 -23.06 86.12
C LYS A 223 0.39 -23.40 85.05
N LYS A 224 1.50 -22.67 84.94
CA LYS A 224 2.70 -22.71 85.81
C LYS A 224 3.06 -24.12 86.29
N ASP A 225 4.01 -24.76 85.62
CA ASP A 225 5.39 -24.94 86.12
C ASP A 225 6.36 -25.03 84.94
#